data_AF-A0A0G3BMM9-F1
#
_entry.id   AF-A0A0G3BMM9-F1
#
_cell.length_a   1.000
_cell.length_b   1.000
_cell.length_c   1.000
_cell.angle_alpha   90.00
_cell.angle_beta   90.00
_cell.angle_gamma   90.00
#
_symmetry.space_group_name_H-M   'P 1'
#
loop_
_entity.id
_entity.type
_entity.pdbx_description
1 polymer ?
#
loop_
_entity_poly.entity_id
_entity_poly.type
_entity_poly.pdbx_seq_one_letter_code
_entity_poly.pdbx_strand_id
1 'polypeptide(L)'
;MMALFVLVAGLLCLLTLALLAGARWRRSRAGVPEGATAVGPSPRLLAALAVFVLGVVGGGYAWLGAPRHLDLGPAASVALGTAEPPQRAASAPDRLSPEQVLALAERLERQLQGQPDDASSWALLARAHAALGRRAQAAAALEQAARRRPHDAGLLTDHADFLARLNGPSLQGEPTRLIERALALDPTHAKALALAGAAAYDRQDFEAAARYWERLAEVERRNEPLYRQIRERVDQARRLAASPARVGVTVTLTPALQGSVGPNDILFIFARAADARPGTPPLAVLRKRARDLPISVTLDDSLAMSPTAKLSDASRVLVVARISKSGSATPRSGDLQSHAEPVAVGASGVRLEIDARVAP
;
A
#
# COMPACT_ATOMS: atom_id res chain seq x y z
N MET A 1 7.61 -9.07 29.07
CA MET A 1 8.41 -8.07 29.83
C MET A 1 7.62 -6.79 30.13
N MET A 2 6.86 -6.23 29.16
CA MET A 2 6.00 -5.03 29.39
C MET A 2 4.86 -5.24 30.41
N ALA A 3 4.18 -6.39 30.37
CA ALA A 3 3.09 -6.70 31.31
C ALA A 3 3.57 -6.79 32.77
N LEU A 4 4.77 -7.33 33.00
CA LEU A 4 5.38 -7.41 34.33
C LEU A 4 5.73 -6.02 34.86
N PHE A 5 6.20 -5.12 33.98
CA PHE A 5 6.52 -3.74 34.34
C PHE A 5 5.27 -2.94 34.74
N VAL A 6 4.18 -3.05 33.98
CA VAL A 6 2.90 -2.37 34.29
C VAL A 6 2.27 -2.92 35.57
N LEU A 7 2.33 -4.25 35.77
CA LEU A 7 1.86 -4.87 37.02
C LEU A 7 2.65 -4.40 38.23
N VAL A 8 3.98 -4.35 38.14
CA VAL A 8 4.85 -3.90 39.25
C VAL A 8 4.65 -2.41 39.53
N ALA A 9 4.52 -1.57 38.48
CA ALA A 9 4.24 -0.15 38.63
C ALA A 9 2.85 0.12 39.24
N GLY A 10 1.83 -0.64 38.81
CA GLY A 10 0.48 -0.59 39.40
C GLY A 10 0.46 -1.02 40.86
N LEU A 11 1.19 -2.09 41.21
CA LEU A 11 1.33 -2.56 42.59
C LEU A 11 2.02 -1.53 43.49
N LEU A 12 3.08 -0.88 43.00
CA LEU A 12 3.77 0.19 43.74
C LEU A 12 2.88 1.43 43.93
N CYS A 13 2.06 1.77 42.93
CA CYS A 13 1.11 2.87 43.03
C CYS A 13 -0.03 2.57 44.02
N LEU A 14 -0.55 1.34 44.03
CA LEU A 14 -1.54 0.89 45.01
C LEU A 14 -0.96 0.82 46.43
N LEU A 15 0.28 0.35 46.59
CA LEU A 15 0.96 0.29 47.89
C LEU A 15 1.18 1.68 48.48
N THR A 16 1.57 2.65 47.65
CA THR A 16 1.76 4.06 48.07
C THR A 16 0.43 4.71 48.46
N LEU A 17 -0.65 4.49 47.70
CA LEU A 17 -1.99 4.96 48.05
C LEU A 17 -2.52 4.32 49.34
N ALA A 18 -2.29 3.01 49.55
CA ALA A 18 -2.69 2.30 50.76
C ALA A 18 -1.95 2.82 52.01
N LEU A 19 -0.65 3.12 51.90
CA LEU A 19 0.13 3.71 52.98
C LEU A 19 -0.34 5.14 53.32
N LEU A 20 -0.70 5.94 52.32
CA LEU A 20 -1.25 7.28 52.50
C LEU A 20 -2.64 7.26 53.15
N ALA A 21 -3.52 6.35 52.72
CA ALA A 21 -4.86 6.17 53.29
C ALA A 21 -4.79 5.65 54.73
N GLY A 22 -3.92 4.67 55.01
CA GLY A 22 -3.71 4.11 56.36
C GLY A 22 -3.17 5.13 57.36
N ALA A 23 -2.25 6.01 56.92
CA ALA A 23 -1.70 7.09 57.75
C ALA A 23 -2.73 8.19 58.06
N ARG A 24 -3.75 8.37 57.20
CA ARG A 24 -4.84 9.33 57.40
C ARG A 24 -5.93 8.73 58.31
N TRP A 25 -6.23 7.44 58.14
CA TRP A 25 -7.23 6.73 58.95
C TRP A 25 -6.80 6.52 60.42
N ARG A 26 -5.51 6.26 60.67
CA ARG A 26 -4.97 6.18 62.05
C ARG A 26 -5.07 7.51 62.81
N ARG A 27 -4.88 8.64 62.13
CA ARG A 27 -4.99 9.97 62.74
C ARG A 27 -6.43 10.34 63.11
N SER A 28 -7.43 9.83 62.38
CA SER A 28 -8.85 10.08 62.71
C SER A 28 -9.40 9.23 63.86
N ARG A 29 -8.76 8.12 64.22
CA ARG A 29 -9.23 7.22 65.30
C ARG A 29 -8.51 7.39 66.63
N ALA A 30 -7.35 8.03 66.63
CA ALA A 30 -6.52 8.15 67.82
C ALA A 30 -6.68 9.57 68.39
N GLY A 31 -7.62 9.76 69.32
CA GLY A 31 -7.49 10.86 70.26
C GLY A 31 -6.27 10.58 71.13
N VAL A 32 -5.14 11.26 70.87
CA VAL A 32 -3.87 10.98 71.54
C VAL A 32 -3.26 12.28 72.06
N PRO A 33 -2.80 12.31 73.32
CA PRO A 33 -2.26 13.50 74.00
C PRO A 33 -0.94 13.99 73.39
N GLU A 34 -0.64 15.28 73.62
CA GLU A 34 0.60 15.95 73.27
C GLU A 34 1.81 15.18 73.83
N GLY A 35 2.71 14.69 72.97
CA GLY A 35 4.03 14.21 73.42
C GLY A 35 4.68 13.06 72.65
N ALA A 36 4.02 12.39 71.70
CA ALA A 36 4.65 11.30 70.95
C ALA A 36 5.02 11.72 69.52
N THR A 37 6.29 12.06 69.29
CA THR A 37 6.81 12.32 67.94
C THR A 37 6.97 11.01 67.16
N ALA A 38 5.91 10.59 66.48
CA ALA A 38 6.01 9.55 65.46
C ALA A 38 6.73 10.11 64.23
N VAL A 39 7.92 9.59 63.93
CA VAL A 39 8.67 9.90 62.70
C VAL A 39 7.94 9.26 61.51
N GLY A 40 7.01 10.01 60.93
CA GLY A 40 6.41 9.68 59.63
C GLY A 40 7.31 10.14 58.48
N PRO A 41 7.27 9.48 57.31
CA PRO A 41 8.03 9.93 56.15
C PRO A 41 7.62 11.36 55.78
N SER A 42 8.60 12.23 55.55
CA SER A 42 8.34 13.65 55.32
C SER A 42 7.46 13.83 54.07
N PRO A 43 6.46 14.74 54.09
CA PRO A 43 5.57 14.95 52.96
C PRO A 43 6.32 15.39 51.69
N ARG A 44 7.51 16.00 51.85
CA ARG A 44 8.42 16.37 50.75
C ARG A 44 9.01 15.15 50.06
N LEU A 45 9.33 14.09 50.80
CA LEU A 45 9.90 12.86 50.25
C LEU A 45 8.84 12.07 49.46
N LEU A 46 7.59 12.08 49.94
CA LEU A 46 6.46 11.48 49.21
C LEU A 46 6.13 12.23 47.92
N ALA A 47 6.16 13.57 47.94
CA ALA A 47 5.97 14.38 46.74
C ALA A 47 7.11 14.17 45.73
N ALA A 48 8.37 14.13 46.19
CA ALA A 48 9.52 13.86 45.34
C ALA A 48 9.45 12.48 44.69
N LEU A 49 9.00 11.46 45.43
CA LEU A 49 8.81 10.11 44.90
C LEU A 49 7.69 10.06 43.85
N ALA A 50 6.57 10.76 44.07
CA ALA A 50 5.48 10.84 43.09
C ALA A 50 5.91 11.52 41.78
N VAL A 51 6.68 12.61 41.86
CA VAL A 51 7.23 13.29 40.68
C VAL A 51 8.25 12.42 39.96
N PHE A 52 9.11 11.70 40.70
CA PHE A 52 10.06 10.76 40.11
C PHE A 52 9.35 9.61 39.38
N VAL A 53 8.29 9.03 39.97
CA VAL A 53 7.49 7.98 39.31
C VAL A 53 6.80 8.52 38.06
N LEU A 54 6.20 9.71 38.10
CA LEU A 54 5.62 10.35 36.92
C LEU A 54 6.65 10.65 35.83
N GLY A 55 7.85 11.08 36.21
CA GLY A 55 8.97 11.31 35.29
C GLY A 55 9.50 10.02 34.66
N VAL A 56 9.58 8.93 35.42
CA VAL A 56 9.96 7.60 34.91
C VAL A 56 8.87 7.00 34.03
N VAL A 57 7.59 7.22 34.33
CA VAL A 57 6.46 6.78 33.51
C VAL A 57 6.37 7.59 32.21
N GLY A 58 6.46 8.92 32.28
CA GLY A 58 6.45 9.80 31.11
C GLY A 58 7.71 9.64 30.24
N GLY A 59 8.87 9.53 30.87
CA GLY A 59 10.15 9.27 30.20
C GLY A 59 10.23 7.86 29.62
N GLY A 60 9.70 6.86 30.32
CA GLY A 60 9.57 5.49 29.83
C GLY A 60 8.63 5.39 28.63
N TYR A 61 7.50 6.10 28.63
CA TYR A 61 6.59 6.19 27.48
C TYR A 61 7.24 6.88 26.27
N ALA A 62 8.08 7.88 26.50
CA ALA A 62 8.86 8.53 25.44
C ALA A 62 10.04 7.67 24.93
N TRP A 63 10.64 6.83 25.78
CA TRP A 63 11.85 6.05 25.48
C TRP A 63 11.56 4.64 24.94
N LEU A 64 10.49 3.98 25.36
CA LEU A 64 9.99 2.73 24.79
C LEU A 64 9.20 2.92 23.48
N GLY A 65 9.04 4.18 23.05
CA GLY A 65 8.39 4.55 21.80
C GLY A 65 6.88 4.35 21.86
N ALA A 66 6.11 5.44 21.91
CA ALA A 66 4.84 5.42 21.21
C ALA A 66 5.16 5.07 19.74
N PRO A 67 4.69 3.94 19.19
CA PRO A 67 4.95 3.66 17.80
C PRO A 67 4.25 4.77 17.01
N ARG A 68 5.03 5.73 16.51
CA ARG A 68 4.60 6.60 15.41
C ARG A 68 4.53 5.73 14.16
N HIS A 69 3.64 4.74 14.18
CA HIS A 69 3.19 4.10 12.97
C HIS A 69 2.27 5.14 12.35
N LEU A 70 2.72 5.71 11.23
CA LEU A 70 1.82 6.40 10.34
C LEU A 70 0.69 5.41 10.01
N ASP A 71 -0.53 5.70 10.45
CA ASP A 71 -1.70 4.89 10.05
C ASP A 71 -2.01 5.21 8.58
N LEU A 72 -1.31 4.52 7.72
CA LEU A 72 -1.45 4.57 6.27
C LEU A 72 -2.82 4.07 5.80
N GLY A 73 -3.61 3.47 6.69
CA GLY A 73 -4.80 2.73 6.31
C GLY A 73 -4.49 1.54 5.39
N PRO A 74 -5.50 0.70 5.09
CA PRO A 74 -5.24 -0.57 4.43
C PRO A 74 -4.90 -0.45 2.94
N ALA A 75 -5.45 0.51 2.18
CA ALA A 75 -5.11 0.60 0.75
C ALA A 75 -3.70 1.15 0.56
N ALA A 76 -3.28 2.13 1.37
CA ALA A 76 -1.94 2.68 1.25
C ALA A 76 -0.88 1.72 1.81
N SER A 77 -1.18 0.92 2.83
CA SER A 77 -0.26 -0.13 3.31
C SER A 77 -0.10 -1.27 2.31
N VAL A 78 -1.18 -1.73 1.66
CA VAL A 78 -1.09 -2.68 0.55
C VAL A 78 -0.28 -2.09 -0.60
N ALA A 79 -0.55 -0.83 -0.96
CA ALA A 79 0.18 -0.15 -2.01
C ALA A 79 1.67 0.00 -1.70
N LEU A 80 2.07 0.19 -0.45
CA LEU A 80 3.48 0.28 -0.08
C LEU A 80 4.09 -1.08 0.25
N GLY A 81 3.33 -2.18 0.15
CA GLY A 81 3.80 -3.52 0.52
C GLY A 81 4.07 -3.68 2.02
N THR A 82 3.52 -2.79 2.85
CA THR A 82 3.68 -2.80 4.31
C THR A 82 2.54 -3.53 5.02
N ALA A 83 1.59 -4.08 4.26
CA ALA A 83 0.55 -4.95 4.80
C ALA A 83 1.16 -6.28 5.24
N GLU A 84 1.22 -6.53 6.55
CA GLU A 84 1.53 -7.86 7.06
C GLU A 84 0.44 -8.87 6.65
N PRO A 85 0.80 -10.13 6.37
CA PRO A 85 -0.18 -11.21 6.18
C PRO A 85 -1.14 -11.27 7.39
N PRO A 86 -2.41 -11.64 7.19
CA PRO A 86 -3.45 -11.58 8.23
C PRO A 86 -3.23 -12.49 9.46
N GLN A 87 -2.05 -13.11 9.63
CA GLN A 87 -1.79 -14.15 10.62
C GLN A 87 -1.03 -13.69 11.89
N ARG A 88 -0.72 -12.40 12.10
CA ARG A 88 -0.04 -11.97 13.35
C ARG A 88 -0.58 -10.75 14.09
N ALA A 89 -1.81 -10.34 13.83
CA ALA A 89 -2.47 -9.27 14.60
C ALA A 89 -3.40 -9.79 15.72
N ALA A 90 -3.25 -11.03 16.17
CA ALA A 90 -4.03 -11.62 17.26
C ALA A 90 -3.17 -11.77 18.52
N SER A 91 -2.82 -10.65 19.18
CA SER A 91 -2.40 -10.57 20.59
C SER A 91 -2.08 -9.11 20.94
N ALA A 92 -3.10 -8.27 21.14
CA ALA A 92 -2.95 -6.97 21.79
C ALA A 92 -3.97 -6.91 22.95
N PRO A 93 -3.53 -6.78 24.22
CA PRO A 93 -4.42 -6.90 25.39
C PRO A 93 -5.41 -5.74 25.60
N ASP A 94 -5.44 -4.72 24.72
CA ASP A 94 -6.27 -3.51 24.84
C ASP A 94 -7.26 -3.26 23.68
N ARG A 95 -7.55 -4.26 22.83
CA ARG A 95 -8.58 -4.09 21.78
C ARG A 95 -9.97 -4.26 22.36
N LEU A 96 -10.81 -3.23 22.19
CA LEU A 96 -12.26 -3.32 22.43
C LEU A 96 -12.81 -4.58 21.76
N SER A 97 -13.62 -5.35 22.49
CA SER A 97 -14.27 -6.52 21.93
C SER A 97 -15.21 -6.10 20.78
N PRO A 98 -15.49 -6.97 19.79
CA PRO A 98 -16.43 -6.66 18.72
C PRO A 98 -17.80 -6.18 19.25
N GLU A 99 -18.25 -6.73 20.38
CA GLU A 99 -19.49 -6.30 21.05
C GLU A 99 -19.39 -4.87 21.61
N GLN A 100 -18.25 -4.51 22.20
CA GLN A 100 -18.01 -3.14 22.68
C GLN A 100 -17.95 -2.13 21.52
N VAL A 101 -17.36 -2.52 20.39
CA VAL A 101 -17.33 -1.68 19.18
C VAL A 101 -18.73 -1.52 18.59
N LEU A 102 -19.55 -2.58 18.60
CA LEU A 102 -20.95 -2.52 18.17
C LEU A 102 -21.76 -1.54 19.05
N ALA A 103 -21.66 -1.68 20.37
CA ALA A 103 -22.35 -0.79 21.30
C ALA A 103 -21.91 0.68 21.14
N LEU A 104 -20.62 0.92 20.84
CA LEU A 104 -20.12 2.24 20.51
C LEU A 104 -20.75 2.79 19.23
N ALA A 105 -20.82 1.98 18.16
CA ALA A 105 -21.44 2.39 16.90
C ALA A 105 -22.91 2.78 17.09
N GLU A 106 -23.69 1.96 17.79
CA GLU A 106 -25.12 2.22 18.07
C GLU A 106 -25.33 3.48 18.91
N ARG A 107 -24.43 3.76 19.87
CA ARG A 107 -24.48 5.00 20.65
C ARG A 107 -24.19 6.23 19.77
N LEU A 108 -23.19 6.13 18.89
CA LEU A 108 -22.83 7.21 17.96
C LEU A 108 -23.94 7.48 16.96
N GLU A 109 -24.61 6.46 16.44
CA GLU A 109 -25.76 6.59 15.54
C GLU A 109 -26.91 7.34 16.23
N ARG A 110 -27.24 7.00 17.48
CA ARG A 110 -28.25 7.74 18.26
C ARG A 110 -27.85 9.18 18.54
N GLN A 111 -26.58 9.43 18.85
CA GLN A 111 -26.09 10.80 19.07
C GLN A 111 -26.20 11.65 17.80
N LEU A 112 -25.86 11.08 16.65
CA LEU A 112 -25.91 11.75 15.35
C LEU A 112 -27.34 12.05 14.88
N GLN A 113 -28.37 11.38 15.43
CA GLN A 113 -29.78 11.78 15.19
C GLN A 113 -30.08 13.17 15.79
N GLY A 114 -29.49 13.51 16.93
CA GLY A 114 -29.65 14.83 17.57
C GLY A 114 -28.61 15.87 17.15
N GLN A 115 -27.45 15.43 16.67
CA GLN A 115 -26.32 16.30 16.28
C GLN A 115 -25.74 15.87 14.91
N PRO A 116 -26.49 16.04 13.81
CA PRO A 116 -26.10 15.53 12.49
C PRO A 116 -24.91 16.26 11.84
N ASP A 117 -24.51 17.42 12.38
CA ASP A 117 -23.45 18.27 11.82
C ASP A 117 -22.07 17.99 12.42
N ASP A 118 -21.95 17.08 13.40
CA ASP A 118 -20.66 16.73 13.99
C ASP A 118 -19.85 15.76 13.10
N ALA A 119 -19.00 16.33 12.27
CA ALA A 119 -18.07 15.59 11.40
C ALA A 119 -17.14 14.63 12.15
N SER A 120 -16.76 14.95 13.39
CA SER A 120 -15.86 14.11 14.19
C SER A 120 -16.58 12.86 14.67
N SER A 121 -17.84 12.99 15.07
CA SER A 121 -18.70 11.85 15.42
C SER A 121 -18.97 10.94 14.21
N TRP A 122 -19.18 11.51 13.01
CA TRP A 122 -19.27 10.73 11.77
C TRP A 122 -17.98 9.95 11.47
N ALA A 123 -16.82 10.57 11.63
CA ALA A 123 -15.54 9.91 11.42
C ALA A 123 -15.29 8.77 12.43
N LEU A 124 -15.69 8.96 13.70
CA LEU A 124 -15.58 7.93 14.72
C LEU A 124 -16.54 6.76 14.44
N LEU A 125 -17.76 7.05 13.99
CA LEU A 125 -18.71 6.03 13.56
C LEU A 125 -18.15 5.20 12.40
N ALA A 126 -17.48 5.85 11.44
CA ALA A 126 -16.83 5.14 10.34
C ALA A 126 -15.73 4.18 10.82
N ARG A 127 -14.90 4.59 11.78
CA ARG A 127 -13.86 3.74 12.39
C ARG A 127 -14.47 2.56 13.14
N ALA A 128 -15.57 2.77 13.86
CA ALA A 128 -16.29 1.69 14.52
C ALA A 128 -16.84 0.66 13.51
N HIS A 129 -17.50 1.12 12.44
CA HIS A 129 -17.96 0.24 11.36
C HIS A 129 -16.81 -0.48 10.66
N ALA A 130 -15.68 0.20 10.43
CA ALA A 130 -14.49 -0.41 9.85
C ALA A 130 -13.93 -1.55 10.72
N ALA A 131 -13.86 -1.35 12.04
CA ALA A 131 -13.41 -2.36 12.99
C ALA A 131 -14.35 -3.58 13.04
N LEU A 132 -15.64 -3.39 12.74
CA LEU A 132 -16.64 -4.46 12.59
C LEU A 132 -16.63 -5.12 11.20
N GLY A 133 -15.75 -4.71 10.29
CA GLY A 133 -15.72 -5.18 8.90
C GLY A 133 -16.88 -4.66 8.03
N ARG A 134 -17.68 -3.72 8.54
CA ARG A 134 -18.83 -3.09 7.88
C ARG A 134 -18.36 -1.99 6.92
N ARG A 135 -17.73 -2.39 5.82
CA ARG A 135 -17.03 -1.48 4.90
C ARG A 135 -17.96 -0.45 4.24
N ALA A 136 -19.15 -0.86 3.83
CA ALA A 136 -20.10 0.04 3.16
C ALA A 136 -20.59 1.15 4.12
N GLN A 137 -20.91 0.77 5.37
CA GLN A 137 -21.33 1.69 6.42
C GLN A 137 -20.19 2.63 6.81
N ALA A 138 -18.96 2.13 6.87
CA ALA A 138 -17.78 2.95 7.14
C ALA A 138 -17.58 4.03 6.06
N ALA A 139 -17.68 3.66 4.78
CA ALA A 139 -17.57 4.62 3.68
C ALA A 139 -18.69 5.67 3.71
N ALA A 140 -19.95 5.25 3.95
CA ALA A 140 -21.08 6.19 4.07
C ALA A 140 -20.89 7.20 5.21
N ALA A 141 -20.40 6.75 6.38
CA ALA A 141 -20.13 7.63 7.51
C ALA A 141 -18.95 8.59 7.22
N LEU A 142 -17.90 8.14 6.55
CA LEU A 142 -16.79 9.00 6.09
C LEU A 142 -17.24 10.03 5.07
N GLU A 143 -18.16 9.66 4.17
CA GLU A 143 -18.76 10.60 3.23
C GLU A 143 -19.49 11.73 3.97
N GLN A 144 -20.30 11.40 4.98
CA GLN A 144 -20.95 12.42 5.80
C GLN A 144 -19.92 13.32 6.50
N ALA A 145 -18.89 12.75 7.11
CA ALA A 145 -17.82 13.51 7.74
C ALA A 145 -17.14 14.48 6.76
N ALA A 146 -16.77 13.99 5.57
CA ALA A 146 -16.11 14.78 4.53
C ALA A 146 -17.02 15.88 3.95
N ARG A 147 -18.34 15.65 3.84
CA ARG A 147 -19.29 16.70 3.43
C ARG A 147 -19.36 17.86 4.44
N ARG A 148 -19.25 17.58 5.75
CA ARG A 148 -19.31 18.61 6.80
C ARG A 148 -17.98 19.35 6.94
N ARG A 149 -16.85 18.67 6.71
CA ARG A 149 -15.51 19.27 6.70
C ARG A 149 -14.81 19.04 5.35
N PRO A 150 -15.23 19.74 4.28
CA PRO A 150 -14.72 19.52 2.93
C PRO A 150 -13.28 19.99 2.70
N HIS A 151 -12.70 20.69 3.69
CA HIS A 151 -11.32 21.19 3.69
C HIS A 151 -10.41 20.42 4.66
N ASP A 152 -10.85 19.26 5.16
CA ASP A 152 -10.02 18.37 5.97
C ASP A 152 -9.37 17.30 5.05
N ALA A 153 -8.07 17.43 4.82
CA ALA A 153 -7.31 16.50 3.97
C ALA A 153 -7.36 15.06 4.50
N GLY A 154 -7.37 14.85 5.82
CA GLY A 154 -7.41 13.53 6.44
C GLY A 154 -8.74 12.83 6.18
N LEU A 155 -9.86 13.53 6.36
CA LEU A 155 -11.19 12.96 6.09
C LEU A 155 -11.40 12.63 4.61
N LEU A 156 -10.93 13.49 3.70
CA LEU A 156 -10.98 13.21 2.26
C LEU A 156 -10.15 11.96 1.91
N THR A 157 -8.96 11.84 2.49
CA THR A 157 -8.06 10.71 2.27
C THR A 157 -8.63 9.40 2.84
N ASP A 158 -9.18 9.43 4.05
CA ASP A 158 -9.81 8.26 4.68
C ASP A 158 -11.03 7.80 3.88
N HIS A 159 -11.84 8.74 3.40
CA HIS A 159 -12.97 8.44 2.52
C HIS A 159 -12.51 7.76 1.22
N ALA A 160 -11.47 8.28 0.58
CA ALA A 160 -10.89 7.69 -0.63
C ALA A 160 -10.38 6.25 -0.40
N ASP A 161 -9.64 6.02 0.69
CA ASP A 161 -9.09 4.71 1.08
C ASP A 161 -10.19 3.65 1.27
N PHE A 162 -11.32 4.01 1.89
CA PHE A 162 -12.45 3.10 2.05
C PHE A 162 -13.22 2.86 0.75
N LEU A 163 -13.45 3.90 -0.05
CA LEU A 163 -14.11 3.76 -1.36
C LEU A 163 -13.31 2.86 -2.30
N ALA A 164 -11.99 2.99 -2.33
CA ALA A 164 -11.09 2.18 -3.15
C ALA A 164 -11.11 0.69 -2.80
N ARG A 165 -11.67 0.28 -1.66
CA ARG A 165 -11.89 -1.14 -1.33
C ARG A 165 -13.28 -1.64 -1.71
N LEU A 166 -14.28 -0.76 -1.79
CA LEU A 166 -15.66 -1.16 -2.07
C LEU A 166 -15.87 -1.48 -3.54
N ASN A 167 -15.22 -0.76 -4.45
CA ASN A 167 -15.43 -0.86 -5.89
C ASN A 167 -14.45 -1.83 -6.59
N GLY A 168 -13.87 -2.79 -5.84
CA GLY A 168 -12.64 -3.49 -6.23
C GLY A 168 -11.41 -2.61 -5.96
N PRO A 169 -10.17 -3.14 -5.96
CA PRO A 169 -8.93 -2.46 -5.58
C PRO A 169 -8.50 -1.33 -6.54
N SER A 170 -9.46 -0.58 -7.08
CA SER A 170 -9.27 0.48 -8.05
C SER A 170 -9.37 1.82 -7.36
N LEU A 171 -8.31 2.62 -7.45
CA LEU A 171 -8.32 4.02 -7.03
C LEU A 171 -8.94 4.95 -8.09
N GLN A 172 -9.49 4.41 -9.18
CA GLN A 172 -10.03 5.21 -10.29
C GLN A 172 -11.34 5.90 -9.93
N GLY A 173 -11.58 7.07 -10.56
CA GLY A 173 -12.79 7.85 -10.38
C GLY A 173 -12.75 8.69 -9.10
N GLU A 174 -13.79 8.58 -8.27
CA GLU A 174 -13.98 9.42 -7.10
C GLU A 174 -12.85 9.31 -6.04
N PRO A 175 -12.28 8.13 -5.74
CA PRO A 175 -11.14 8.04 -4.83
C PRO A 175 -9.96 8.91 -5.25
N THR A 176 -9.57 8.89 -6.54
CA THR A 176 -8.49 9.75 -7.06
C THR A 176 -8.82 11.24 -6.87
N ARG A 177 -10.06 11.67 -7.16
CA ARG A 177 -10.47 13.08 -6.98
C ARG A 177 -10.38 13.53 -5.53
N LEU A 178 -10.78 12.67 -4.59
CA LEU A 178 -10.68 12.95 -3.15
C LEU A 178 -9.22 13.06 -2.71
N ILE A 179 -8.34 12.18 -3.21
CA ILE A 179 -6.90 12.21 -2.93
C ILE A 179 -6.26 13.50 -3.48
N GLU A 180 -6.59 13.89 -4.71
CA GLU A 180 -6.08 15.13 -5.33
C GLU A 180 -6.52 16.37 -4.54
N ARG A 181 -7.78 16.42 -4.11
CA ARG A 181 -8.28 17.49 -3.23
C ARG A 181 -7.55 17.49 -1.88
N ALA A 182 -7.32 16.33 -1.28
CA ALA A 182 -6.57 16.22 -0.03
C ALA A 182 -5.14 16.75 -0.20
N LEU A 183 -4.45 16.40 -1.29
CA LEU A 183 -3.09 16.87 -1.58
C LEU A 183 -3.03 18.36 -1.95
N ALA A 184 -4.12 18.94 -2.46
CA ALA A 184 -4.21 20.38 -2.67
C ALA A 184 -4.33 21.14 -1.34
N LEU A 185 -4.97 20.55 -0.33
CA LEU A 185 -5.12 21.12 1.02
C LEU A 185 -3.85 20.91 1.86
N ASP A 186 -3.28 19.71 1.81
CA ASP A 186 -2.04 19.34 2.49
C ASP A 186 -1.12 18.57 1.52
N PRO A 187 -0.18 19.27 0.87
CA PRO A 187 0.80 18.67 -0.03
C PRO A 187 1.72 17.62 0.63
N THR A 188 1.79 17.58 1.95
CA THR A 188 2.65 16.67 2.71
C THR A 188 1.88 15.53 3.38
N HIS A 189 0.58 15.42 3.13
CA HIS A 189 -0.26 14.40 3.75
C HIS A 189 0.18 12.99 3.35
N ALA A 190 0.89 12.30 4.24
CA ALA A 190 1.62 11.07 3.92
C ALA A 190 0.72 9.96 3.34
N LYS A 191 -0.45 9.71 3.95
CA LYS A 191 -1.41 8.72 3.42
C LYS A 191 -1.95 9.10 2.03
N ALA A 192 -2.13 10.39 1.76
CA ALA A 192 -2.63 10.84 0.47
C ALA A 192 -1.57 10.69 -0.62
N LEU A 193 -0.30 11.00 -0.30
CA LEU A 193 0.84 10.77 -1.19
C LEU A 193 1.01 9.27 -1.50
N ALA A 194 0.87 8.41 -0.49
CA ALA A 194 0.93 6.96 -0.65
C ALA A 194 -0.13 6.44 -1.64
N LEU A 195 -1.40 6.85 -1.45
CA LEU A 195 -2.52 6.47 -2.32
C LEU A 195 -2.42 7.10 -3.72
N ALA A 196 -1.95 8.34 -3.84
CA ALA A 196 -1.75 9.00 -5.13
C ALA A 196 -0.69 8.27 -5.97
N GLY A 197 0.43 7.89 -5.35
CA GLY A 197 1.46 7.10 -6.03
C GLY A 197 0.94 5.72 -6.44
N ALA A 198 0.12 5.08 -5.61
CA ALA A 198 -0.55 3.82 -5.94
C ALA A 198 -1.49 3.97 -7.14
N ALA A 199 -2.36 4.98 -7.13
CA ALA A 199 -3.29 5.26 -8.22
C ALA A 199 -2.56 5.54 -9.54
N ALA A 200 -1.45 6.26 -9.49
CA ALA A 200 -0.60 6.50 -10.66
C ALA A 200 0.07 5.22 -11.16
N TYR A 201 0.60 4.40 -10.25
CA TYR A 201 1.23 3.12 -10.58
C TYR A 201 0.24 2.14 -11.24
N ASP A 202 -1.00 2.06 -10.75
CA ASP A 202 -2.07 1.24 -11.34
C ASP A 202 -2.46 1.70 -12.75
N ARG A 203 -2.30 3.00 -13.05
CA ARG A 203 -2.47 3.57 -14.40
C ARG A 203 -1.24 3.42 -15.29
N GLN A 204 -0.17 2.78 -14.79
CA GLN A 204 1.14 2.69 -15.44
C GLN A 204 1.82 4.07 -15.66
N ASP A 205 1.36 5.11 -14.98
CA ASP A 205 2.04 6.41 -14.91
C ASP A 205 3.14 6.34 -13.85
N PHE A 206 4.20 5.60 -14.19
CA PHE A 206 5.30 5.31 -13.28
C PHE A 206 6.11 6.56 -12.92
N GLU A 207 6.11 7.57 -13.78
CA GLU A 207 6.76 8.85 -13.50
C GLU A 207 6.00 9.65 -12.43
N ALA A 208 4.68 9.75 -12.53
CA ALA A 208 3.87 10.35 -11.47
C ALA A 208 3.94 9.55 -10.16
N ALA A 209 3.93 8.21 -10.25
CA ALA A 209 4.06 7.34 -9.07
C ALA A 209 5.37 7.60 -8.30
N ALA A 210 6.50 7.65 -9.03
CA ALA A 210 7.80 7.97 -8.45
C ALA A 210 7.78 9.34 -7.74
N ARG A 211 7.24 10.39 -8.38
CA ARG A 211 7.16 11.73 -7.79
C ARG A 211 6.34 11.78 -6.50
N TYR A 212 5.20 11.10 -6.43
CA TYR A 212 4.38 11.08 -5.21
C TYR A 212 5.08 10.33 -4.07
N TRP A 213 5.67 9.16 -4.36
CA TRP A 213 6.37 8.38 -3.34
C TRP A 213 7.70 9.01 -2.92
N GLU A 214 8.36 9.79 -3.77
CA GLU A 214 9.52 10.60 -3.37
C GLU A 214 9.15 11.63 -2.31
N ARG A 215 8.06 12.38 -2.55
CA ARG A 215 7.55 13.33 -1.56
C ARG A 215 7.18 12.62 -0.26
N LEU A 216 6.57 11.44 -0.35
CA LEU A 216 6.27 10.62 0.82
C LEU A 216 7.54 10.20 1.58
N ALA A 217 8.58 9.79 0.86
CA ALA A 217 9.86 9.43 1.47
C ALA A 217 10.46 10.62 2.24
N GLU A 218 10.37 11.83 1.71
CA GLU A 218 10.86 13.02 2.42
C GLU A 218 10.05 13.31 3.70
N VAL A 219 8.73 13.13 3.65
CA VAL A 219 7.86 13.26 4.84
C VAL A 219 8.23 12.22 5.90
N GLU A 220 8.51 10.98 5.48
CA GLU A 220 8.83 9.84 6.35
C GLU A 220 10.33 9.64 6.60
N ARG A 221 11.18 10.63 6.29
CA ARG A 221 12.65 10.50 6.39
C ARG A 221 13.15 10.07 7.76
N ARG A 222 12.42 10.39 8.84
CA ARG A 222 12.77 9.99 10.22
C ARG A 222 12.37 8.55 10.56
N ASN A 223 11.55 7.91 9.74
CA ASN A 223 11.10 6.54 9.89
C ASN A 223 11.92 5.62 8.98
N GLU A 224 13.17 5.34 9.36
CA GLU A 224 14.16 4.61 8.54
C GLU A 224 13.65 3.31 7.88
N PRO A 225 12.86 2.44 8.56
CA PRO A 225 12.29 1.26 7.91
C PRO A 225 11.30 1.61 6.78
N LEU A 226 10.35 2.52 7.04
CA LEU A 226 9.34 2.92 6.06
C LEU A 226 9.98 3.73 4.92
N TYR A 227 10.91 4.63 5.24
CA TYR A 227 11.69 5.39 4.27
C TYR A 227 12.36 4.48 3.25
N ARG A 228 13.08 3.44 3.70
CA ARG A 228 13.73 2.47 2.80
C ARG A 228 12.73 1.75 1.91
N GLN A 229 11.60 1.30 2.45
CA GLN A 229 10.54 0.65 1.66
C GLN A 229 9.96 1.58 0.58
N ILE A 230 9.69 2.84 0.94
CA ILE A 230 9.21 3.83 -0.03
C ILE A 230 10.28 4.10 -1.10
N ARG A 231 11.56 4.22 -0.72
CA ARG A 231 12.67 4.41 -1.66
C ARG A 231 12.80 3.26 -2.65
N GLU A 232 12.64 2.01 -2.21
CA GLU A 232 12.63 0.85 -3.10
C GLU A 232 11.49 0.93 -4.13
N ARG A 233 10.29 1.36 -3.70
CA ARG A 233 9.14 1.58 -4.58
C ARG A 233 9.40 2.71 -5.58
N VAL A 234 10.02 3.81 -5.14
CA VAL A 234 10.46 4.93 -6.00
C VAL A 234 11.44 4.43 -7.05
N ASP A 235 12.48 3.70 -6.66
CA ASP A 235 13.49 3.21 -7.60
C ASP A 235 12.89 2.21 -8.59
N GLN A 236 11.94 1.37 -8.14
CA GLN A 236 11.17 0.50 -9.03
C GLN A 236 10.34 1.30 -10.04
N ALA A 237 9.55 2.27 -9.58
CA ALA A 237 8.74 3.12 -10.45
C ALA A 237 9.61 3.91 -11.43
N ARG A 238 10.74 4.47 -10.97
CA ARG A 238 11.72 5.14 -11.84
C ARG A 238 12.31 4.20 -12.89
N ARG A 239 12.65 2.96 -12.55
CA ARG A 239 13.11 1.98 -13.55
C ARG A 239 12.04 1.70 -14.60
N LEU A 240 10.78 1.54 -14.20
CA LEU A 240 9.67 1.30 -15.13
C LEU A 240 9.33 2.54 -15.98
N ALA A 241 9.42 3.74 -15.40
CA ALA A 241 9.27 5.01 -16.13
C ALA A 241 10.44 5.24 -17.09
N ALA A 242 11.65 4.90 -16.64
CA ALA A 242 12.87 5.07 -17.39
C ALA A 242 13.12 3.96 -18.38
N SER A 243 12.40 2.81 -18.36
CA SER A 243 12.53 1.70 -19.32
C SER A 243 12.40 2.28 -20.73
N PRO A 244 13.53 2.61 -21.38
CA PRO A 244 13.54 3.09 -22.76
C PRO A 244 13.42 1.89 -23.70
N ALA A 245 13.48 0.68 -23.12
CA ALA A 245 13.38 -0.59 -23.77
C ALA A 245 11.94 -0.89 -24.12
N ARG A 246 11.49 -0.15 -25.11
CA ARG A 246 10.24 -0.39 -25.81
C ARG A 246 10.57 -0.66 -27.27
N VAL A 247 9.94 -1.67 -27.84
CA VAL A 247 9.99 -1.89 -29.29
C VAL A 247 8.57 -1.91 -29.81
N GLY A 248 8.21 -0.88 -30.57
CA GLY A 248 6.90 -0.76 -31.22
C GLY A 248 6.87 -1.57 -32.51
N VAL A 249 5.99 -2.56 -32.57
CA VAL A 249 5.92 -3.57 -33.63
C VAL A 249 4.52 -3.60 -34.25
N THR A 250 4.46 -3.55 -35.57
CA THR A 250 3.23 -3.80 -36.35
C THR A 250 3.39 -5.11 -37.10
N VAL A 251 2.48 -6.06 -36.85
CA VAL A 251 2.49 -7.39 -37.47
C VAL A 251 1.33 -7.51 -38.44
N THR A 252 1.63 -8.02 -39.63
CA THR A 252 0.70 -8.26 -40.72
C THR A 252 0.87 -9.67 -41.29
N LEU A 253 -0.13 -10.18 -42.00
CA LEU A 253 -0.09 -11.48 -42.68
C LEU A 253 -0.21 -11.25 -44.19
N THR A 254 0.70 -11.85 -44.96
CA THR A 254 0.65 -11.80 -46.42
C THR A 254 -0.68 -12.37 -46.94
N PRO A 255 -1.30 -11.76 -47.97
CA PRO A 255 -2.51 -12.30 -48.60
C PRO A 255 -2.37 -13.77 -49.04
N ALA A 256 -1.19 -14.17 -49.49
CA ALA A 256 -0.91 -15.54 -49.94
C ALA A 256 -1.06 -16.61 -48.84
N LEU A 257 -0.89 -16.24 -47.56
CA LEU A 257 -0.96 -17.15 -46.43
C LEU A 257 -2.26 -17.06 -45.64
N GLN A 258 -3.17 -16.13 -45.95
CA GLN A 258 -4.44 -15.97 -45.25
C GLN A 258 -5.28 -17.27 -45.23
N GLY A 259 -5.35 -17.98 -46.36
CA GLY A 259 -6.07 -19.26 -46.45
C GLY A 259 -5.46 -20.41 -45.65
N SER A 260 -4.25 -20.24 -45.13
CA SER A 260 -3.54 -21.26 -44.34
C SER A 260 -3.62 -21.04 -42.83
N VAL A 261 -4.29 -19.98 -42.37
CA VAL A 261 -4.34 -19.55 -40.96
C VAL A 261 -5.77 -19.61 -40.45
N GLY A 262 -5.97 -20.31 -39.33
CA GLY A 262 -7.23 -20.30 -38.60
C GLY A 262 -7.36 -19.05 -37.72
N PRO A 263 -8.57 -18.49 -37.52
CA PRO A 263 -8.76 -17.29 -36.70
C PRO A 263 -8.36 -17.47 -35.22
N ASN A 264 -8.32 -18.72 -34.75
CA ASN A 264 -7.96 -19.07 -33.38
C ASN A 264 -6.51 -19.55 -33.24
N ASP A 265 -5.73 -19.60 -34.32
CA ASP A 265 -4.31 -19.92 -34.27
C ASP A 265 -3.58 -18.91 -33.37
N ILE A 266 -2.55 -19.37 -32.65
CA ILE A 266 -1.87 -18.54 -31.66
C ILE A 266 -0.77 -17.73 -32.33
N LEU A 267 -0.85 -16.41 -32.22
CA LEU A 267 0.20 -15.50 -32.64
C LEU A 267 1.14 -15.22 -31.45
N PHE A 268 2.39 -15.64 -31.58
CA PHE A 268 3.47 -15.27 -30.68
C PHE A 268 4.28 -14.12 -31.29
N ILE A 269 4.44 -13.04 -30.54
CA ILE A 269 5.31 -11.91 -30.88
C ILE A 269 6.36 -11.85 -29.78
N PHE A 270 7.63 -12.03 -30.11
CA PHE A 270 8.68 -12.06 -29.10
C PHE A 270 9.96 -11.38 -29.58
N ALA A 271 10.76 -10.91 -28.62
CA ALA A 271 12.05 -10.29 -28.85
C ALA A 271 13.16 -11.12 -28.21
N ARG A 272 14.27 -11.31 -28.93
CA ARG A 272 15.51 -11.93 -28.44
C ARG A 272 16.65 -10.94 -28.60
N ALA A 273 17.69 -11.04 -27.77
CA ALA A 273 18.93 -10.29 -28.03
C ALA A 273 19.47 -10.67 -29.42
N ALA A 274 19.98 -9.70 -30.17
CA ALA A 274 20.45 -9.92 -31.54
C ALA A 274 21.61 -10.93 -31.64
N ASP A 275 22.40 -11.03 -30.57
CA ASP A 275 23.54 -11.92 -30.37
C ASP A 275 23.19 -13.19 -29.57
N ALA A 276 21.91 -13.42 -29.29
CA ALA A 276 21.46 -14.57 -28.53
C ALA A 276 21.74 -15.88 -29.28
N ARG A 277 22.27 -16.88 -28.55
CA ARG A 277 22.45 -18.23 -29.09
C ARG A 277 21.08 -18.90 -29.33
N PRO A 278 20.97 -19.83 -30.30
CA PRO A 278 19.77 -20.63 -30.48
C PRO A 278 19.38 -21.33 -29.17
N GLY A 279 18.09 -21.27 -28.82
CA GLY A 279 17.57 -21.87 -27.59
C GLY A 279 17.59 -20.95 -26.36
N THR A 280 18.23 -19.77 -26.42
CA THR A 280 18.11 -18.76 -25.36
C THR A 280 16.65 -18.29 -25.24
N PRO A 281 16.09 -18.19 -24.02
CA PRO A 281 14.74 -17.69 -23.84
C PRO A 281 14.61 -16.23 -24.33
N PRO A 282 13.46 -15.86 -24.87
CA PRO A 282 13.19 -14.48 -25.29
C PRO A 282 13.14 -13.50 -24.11
N LEU A 283 13.53 -12.25 -24.39
CA LEU A 283 13.54 -11.13 -23.44
C LEU A 283 12.14 -10.55 -23.20
N ALA A 284 11.25 -10.67 -24.20
CA ALA A 284 9.86 -10.26 -24.10
C ALA A 284 8.99 -11.20 -24.96
N VAL A 285 7.83 -11.61 -24.46
CA VAL A 285 6.88 -12.48 -25.18
C VAL A 285 5.46 -12.00 -25.00
N LEU A 286 4.77 -11.82 -26.13
CA LEU A 286 3.35 -11.51 -26.19
C LEU A 286 2.60 -12.60 -26.95
N ARG A 287 1.48 -13.06 -26.37
CA ARG A 287 0.58 -14.04 -26.98
C ARG A 287 -0.72 -13.36 -27.41
N LYS A 288 -1.08 -13.49 -28.68
CA LYS A 288 -2.30 -12.98 -29.32
C LYS A 288 -2.94 -14.07 -30.19
N ARG A 289 -4.03 -13.76 -30.87
CA ARG A 289 -4.68 -14.65 -31.84
C ARG A 289 -4.45 -14.15 -33.25
N ALA A 290 -4.43 -15.06 -34.22
CA ALA A 290 -4.24 -14.69 -35.62
C ALA A 290 -5.34 -13.77 -36.16
N ARG A 291 -6.57 -13.89 -35.67
CA ARG A 291 -7.67 -12.96 -36.00
C ARG A 291 -7.43 -11.51 -35.56
N ASP A 292 -6.49 -11.27 -34.66
CA ASP A 292 -6.17 -9.92 -34.19
C ASP A 292 -5.28 -9.17 -35.20
N LEU A 293 -4.80 -9.84 -36.26
CA LEU A 293 -4.01 -9.25 -37.33
C LEU A 293 -4.88 -8.41 -38.28
N PRO A 294 -4.39 -7.25 -38.77
CA PRO A 294 -3.11 -6.62 -38.43
C PRO A 294 -3.13 -6.00 -37.02
N ILE A 295 -2.03 -6.15 -36.27
CA ILE A 295 -1.93 -5.67 -34.89
C ILE A 295 -0.70 -4.80 -34.68
N SER A 296 -0.85 -3.73 -33.90
CA SER A 296 0.29 -2.93 -33.39
C SER A 296 0.43 -3.14 -31.89
N VAL A 297 1.63 -3.51 -31.45
CA VAL A 297 1.95 -3.84 -30.06
C VAL A 297 3.26 -3.17 -29.66
N THR A 298 3.45 -2.96 -28.36
CA THR A 298 4.73 -2.52 -27.80
C THR A 298 5.29 -3.65 -26.96
N LEU A 299 6.54 -4.03 -27.23
CA LEU A 299 7.28 -4.99 -26.40
C LEU A 299 8.11 -4.22 -25.38
N ASP A 300 8.04 -4.60 -24.10
CA ASP A 300 8.80 -4.01 -23.00
C ASP A 300 9.14 -5.06 -21.93
N ASP A 301 9.83 -4.64 -20.87
CA ASP A 301 10.29 -5.52 -19.78
C ASP A 301 9.15 -6.17 -18.98
N SER A 302 7.93 -5.63 -19.01
CA SER A 302 6.78 -6.26 -18.34
C SER A 302 6.35 -7.57 -18.99
N LEU A 303 6.78 -7.79 -20.24
CA LEU A 303 6.51 -9.00 -21.02
C LEU A 303 7.65 -10.05 -20.90
N ALA A 304 8.64 -9.82 -20.03
CA ALA A 304 9.71 -10.75 -19.79
C ALA A 304 9.22 -12.01 -19.04
N MET A 305 9.64 -13.19 -19.48
CA MET A 305 9.30 -14.45 -18.79
C MET A 305 10.15 -14.70 -17.54
N SER A 306 11.31 -14.04 -17.43
CA SER A 306 12.25 -14.17 -16.33
C SER A 306 12.62 -12.79 -15.77
N PRO A 307 12.80 -12.65 -14.45
CA PRO A 307 13.30 -11.41 -13.85
C PRO A 307 14.76 -11.10 -14.22
N THR A 308 15.50 -12.05 -14.78
CA THR A 308 16.94 -11.92 -15.13
C THR A 308 17.23 -11.77 -16.62
N ALA A 309 16.21 -11.80 -17.47
CA ALA A 309 16.37 -11.67 -18.93
C ALA A 309 15.31 -10.68 -19.45
N LYS A 310 15.70 -9.42 -19.57
CA LYS A 310 14.79 -8.31 -19.91
C LYS A 310 15.19 -7.62 -21.20
N LEU A 311 14.24 -6.91 -21.80
CA LEU A 311 14.47 -6.15 -23.02
C LEU A 311 15.48 -5.02 -22.78
N SER A 312 15.47 -4.46 -21.57
CA SER A 312 16.43 -3.45 -21.08
C SER A 312 17.88 -3.89 -21.08
N ASP A 313 18.15 -5.20 -21.06
CA ASP A 313 19.50 -5.73 -20.94
C ASP A 313 20.20 -5.82 -22.31
N ALA A 314 19.45 -5.64 -23.41
CA ALA A 314 19.95 -5.69 -24.76
C ALA A 314 20.02 -4.30 -25.40
N SER A 315 21.05 -4.06 -26.21
CA SER A 315 21.14 -2.85 -27.05
C SER A 315 20.38 -3.00 -28.37
N ARG A 316 20.35 -4.22 -28.91
CA ARG A 316 19.64 -4.59 -30.13
C ARG A 316 18.89 -5.90 -29.95
N VAL A 317 17.73 -5.99 -30.57
CA VAL A 317 16.87 -7.17 -30.50
C VAL A 317 16.40 -7.61 -31.87
N LEU A 318 16.29 -8.93 -32.03
CA LEU A 318 15.63 -9.58 -33.14
C LEU A 318 14.16 -9.81 -32.74
N VAL A 319 13.24 -9.15 -33.45
CA VAL A 319 11.80 -9.33 -33.24
C VAL A 319 11.28 -10.39 -34.20
N VAL A 320 10.53 -11.35 -33.66
CA VAL A 320 9.97 -12.46 -34.42
C VAL A 320 8.46 -12.53 -34.15
N ALA A 321 7.70 -12.68 -35.23
CA ALA A 321 6.27 -13.00 -35.18
C ALA A 321 6.06 -14.41 -35.70
N ARG A 322 5.27 -15.21 -34.99
CA ARG A 322 5.00 -16.60 -35.37
C ARG A 322 3.58 -17.01 -35.08
N ILE A 323 2.92 -17.58 -36.07
CA ILE A 323 1.61 -18.20 -35.94
C ILE A 323 1.81 -19.70 -35.74
N SER A 324 1.43 -20.17 -34.55
CA SER A 324 1.51 -21.57 -34.14
C SER A 324 0.14 -22.23 -34.21
N LYS A 325 0.05 -23.31 -34.99
CA LYS A 325 -1.17 -24.13 -35.10
C LYS A 325 -1.34 -25.09 -33.92
N SER A 326 -0.22 -25.50 -33.34
CA SER A 326 -0.17 -26.43 -32.20
C SER A 326 -0.41 -25.73 -30.85
N GLY A 327 -0.36 -24.40 -30.84
CA GLY A 327 -0.41 -23.59 -29.63
C GLY A 327 0.90 -23.59 -28.81
N SER A 328 1.93 -24.31 -29.26
CA SER A 328 3.26 -24.29 -28.64
C SER A 328 4.08 -23.08 -29.06
N ALA A 329 4.85 -22.52 -28.12
CA ALA A 329 5.82 -21.47 -28.37
C ALA A 329 7.13 -21.99 -29.00
N THR A 330 7.35 -23.31 -29.05
CA THR A 330 8.48 -23.92 -29.78
C THR A 330 8.16 -24.06 -31.27
N PRO A 331 9.11 -23.78 -32.19
CA PRO A 331 8.84 -23.89 -33.63
C PRO A 331 8.47 -25.32 -33.99
N ARG A 332 7.40 -25.49 -34.77
CA ARG A 332 7.03 -26.77 -35.37
C ARG A 332 6.86 -26.63 -36.87
N SER A 333 7.05 -27.74 -37.58
CA SER A 333 6.75 -27.83 -39.00
C SER A 333 5.30 -27.42 -39.26
N GLY A 334 5.11 -26.50 -40.22
CA GLY A 334 3.79 -25.97 -40.57
C GLY A 334 3.38 -24.68 -39.84
N ASP A 335 4.17 -24.20 -38.88
CA ASP A 335 4.03 -22.86 -38.32
C ASP A 335 4.41 -21.81 -39.39
N LEU A 336 3.84 -20.60 -39.27
CA LEU A 336 4.21 -19.46 -40.11
C LEU A 336 5.04 -18.48 -39.29
N GLN A 337 6.10 -17.91 -39.85
CA GLN A 337 6.94 -16.96 -39.12
C GLN A 337 7.46 -15.84 -40.02
N SER A 338 7.78 -14.71 -39.38
CA SER A 338 8.65 -13.68 -39.93
C SER A 338 9.55 -13.12 -38.85
N HIS A 339 10.67 -12.57 -39.30
CA HIS A 339 11.64 -11.89 -38.46
C HIS A 339 12.01 -10.55 -39.09
N ALA A 340 12.23 -9.55 -38.24
CA ALA A 340 12.80 -8.29 -38.68
C ALA A 340 14.33 -8.41 -38.66
N GLU A 341 15.02 -7.52 -39.36
CA GLU A 341 16.43 -7.27 -39.08
C GLU A 341 16.60 -6.80 -37.62
N PRO A 342 17.76 -7.05 -36.96
CA PRO A 342 17.99 -6.62 -35.59
C PRO A 342 17.77 -5.11 -35.42
N VAL A 343 16.86 -4.71 -34.54
CA VAL A 343 16.54 -3.29 -34.28
C VAL A 343 17.11 -2.82 -32.95
N ALA A 344 17.35 -1.52 -32.82
CA ALA A 344 17.71 -0.94 -31.53
C ALA A 344 16.55 -1.04 -30.54
N VAL A 345 16.89 -1.30 -29.28
CA VAL A 345 15.94 -1.21 -28.17
C VAL A 345 15.53 0.27 -28.01
N GLY A 346 14.23 0.57 -28.12
CA GLY A 346 13.68 1.92 -28.28
C GLY A 346 13.08 2.21 -29.67
N ALA A 347 13.27 1.32 -30.65
CA ALA A 347 12.71 1.50 -31.99
C ALA A 347 11.18 1.47 -32.00
N SER A 348 10.56 2.32 -32.81
CA SER A 348 9.11 2.31 -33.07
C SER A 348 8.83 2.11 -34.56
N GLY A 349 7.68 1.52 -34.88
CA GLY A 349 7.25 1.29 -36.27
C GLY A 349 7.95 0.10 -36.96
N VAL A 350 8.48 -0.86 -36.20
CA VAL A 350 9.05 -2.10 -36.75
C VAL A 350 7.93 -2.89 -37.42
N ARG A 351 8.03 -3.09 -38.73
CA ARG A 351 7.02 -3.84 -39.49
C ARG A 351 7.47 -5.28 -39.69
N LEU A 352 6.59 -6.21 -39.33
CA LEU A 352 6.73 -7.64 -39.57
C LEU A 352 5.59 -8.08 -40.48
N GLU A 353 5.94 -8.66 -41.61
CA GLU A 353 4.99 -9.29 -42.52
C GLU A 353 5.24 -10.79 -42.51
N ILE A 354 4.25 -11.57 -42.08
CA ILE A 354 4.36 -13.04 -42.01
C ILE A 354 4.21 -13.60 -43.42
N ASP A 355 5.32 -14.09 -43.98
CA ASP A 355 5.45 -14.51 -45.38
C ASP A 355 6.07 -15.92 -45.55
N ALA A 356 6.70 -16.47 -44.50
CA ALA A 356 7.41 -17.75 -44.57
C ALA A 356 6.78 -18.85 -43.72
N ARG A 357 6.94 -20.10 -44.18
CA ARG A 357 6.65 -21.32 -43.41
C ARG A 357 7.91 -21.78 -42.70
N VAL A 358 7.78 -22.24 -41.46
CA VAL A 358 8.87 -22.90 -40.75
C VAL A 358 9.20 -24.21 -41.48
N ALA A 359 10.43 -24.31 -41.97
CA ALA A 359 10.95 -25.50 -42.62
C ALA A 359 10.94 -26.71 -41.65
N PRO A 360 10.77 -27.95 -42.17
CA PRO A 360 10.72 -29.15 -41.34
C PRO A 360 11.98 -29.39 -40.50
#